data_AF-A0A957EXE4-F1
#
_entry.id   AF-A0A957EXE4-F1
#
_cell.length_a   1.000
_cell.length_b   1.000
_cell.length_c   1.000
_cell.angle_alpha   90.00
_cell.angle_beta   90.00
_cell.angle_gamma   90.00
#
_symmetry.space_group_name_H-M   'P 1'
#
loop_
_entity.id
_entity.type
_entity.pdbx_description
1 polymer ?
#
loop_
_entity_poly.entity_id
_entity_poly.type
_entity_poly.pdbx_seq_one_letter_code
_entity_poly.pdbx_strand_id
1 'polypeptide(L)'
;NVHIVASSLGHLAEIQIEQGQLHQAADTCQRGLETLDALAGKSSPMSGLLHVQLGELFYEWGDWETAVHHYQEGIALAQPWQNKETLLPGYAGLARAYHALAQPQQAQEAQKAYAELAGAELASTEPTSPQAQAVLPPAEVYTLVEPLSERELEVLSLIAEGLTNQEIALRLHLSLGTVKVHAHNIYGKLDVNGRTQAVAKARSLHLIES
;
A
#
# COMPACT_ATOMS: atom_id res chain seq x y z
N ASN A 1 -18.96 13.55 -9.40
CA ASN A 1 -18.75 14.37 -8.19
C ASN A 1 -17.54 13.78 -7.45
N VAL A 2 -16.38 14.41 -7.59
CA VAL A 2 -15.05 13.88 -7.22
C VAL A 2 -14.95 13.50 -5.74
N HIS A 3 -15.58 14.29 -4.86
CA HIS A 3 -15.59 14.06 -3.42
C HIS A 3 -16.32 12.76 -3.05
N ILE A 4 -17.47 12.47 -3.67
CA ILE A 4 -18.24 11.25 -3.39
C ILE A 4 -17.43 10.02 -3.79
N VAL A 5 -16.77 10.08 -4.96
CA VAL A 5 -15.95 8.98 -5.46
C VAL A 5 -14.79 8.70 -4.50
N ALA A 6 -14.02 9.72 -4.11
CA ALA A 6 -12.90 9.55 -3.20
C ALA A 6 -13.31 8.98 -1.84
N SER A 7 -14.33 9.57 -1.19
CA SER A 7 -14.79 9.08 0.11
C SER A 7 -15.39 7.67 0.02
N SER A 8 -16.14 7.37 -1.05
CA SER A 8 -16.72 6.03 -1.22
C SER A 8 -15.66 4.94 -1.42
N LEU A 9 -14.61 5.22 -2.19
CA LEU A 9 -13.52 4.30 -2.42
C LEU A 9 -12.61 4.18 -1.21
N GLY A 10 -12.39 5.29 -0.49
CA GLY A 10 -11.67 5.28 0.79
C GLY A 10 -12.36 4.42 1.84
N HIS A 11 -13.68 4.58 2.04
CA HIS A 11 -14.44 3.73 2.96
C HIS A 11 -14.50 2.27 2.49
N LEU A 12 -14.61 2.03 1.17
CA LEU A 12 -14.60 0.67 0.64
C LEU A 12 -13.26 -0.03 0.92
N ALA A 13 -12.13 0.67 0.71
CA ALA A 13 -10.81 0.15 1.02
C ALA A 13 -10.65 -0.11 2.53
N GLU A 14 -11.17 0.77 3.38
CA GLU A 14 -11.16 0.58 4.84
C GLU A 14 -11.97 -0.67 5.24
N ILE A 15 -13.17 -0.85 4.69
CA ILE A 15 -13.97 -2.06 4.88
C ILE A 15 -13.21 -3.31 4.41
N GLN A 16 -12.51 -3.23 3.28
CA GLN A 16 -11.69 -4.34 2.78
C GLN A 16 -10.50 -4.63 3.71
N ILE A 17 -9.86 -3.60 4.28
CA ILE A 17 -8.80 -3.75 5.28
C ILE A 17 -9.34 -4.46 6.54
N GLU A 18 -10.48 -4.02 7.06
CA GLU A 18 -11.15 -4.65 8.20
C GLU A 18 -11.53 -6.11 7.89
N GLN A 19 -11.84 -6.42 6.64
CA GLN A 19 -12.11 -7.78 6.16
C GLN A 19 -10.84 -8.60 5.88
N GLY A 20 -9.65 -8.05 6.12
CA GLY A 20 -8.36 -8.70 5.82
C GLY A 20 -8.07 -8.83 4.33
N GLN A 21 -8.88 -8.22 3.47
CA GLN A 21 -8.75 -8.22 2.02
C GLN A 21 -7.76 -7.13 1.59
N LEU A 22 -6.56 -7.13 2.18
CA LEU A 22 -5.54 -6.10 1.98
C LEU A 22 -5.23 -5.86 0.50
N HIS A 23 -5.23 -6.92 -0.32
CA HIS A 23 -4.97 -6.85 -1.76
C HIS A 23 -6.11 -6.15 -2.51
N GLN A 24 -7.37 -6.43 -2.16
CA GLN A 24 -8.53 -5.76 -2.77
C GLN A 24 -8.63 -4.31 -2.33
N ALA A 25 -8.25 -4.02 -1.08
CA ALA A 25 -8.11 -2.66 -0.59
C ALA A 25 -7.10 -1.87 -1.45
N ALA A 26 -5.93 -2.46 -1.75
CA ALA A 26 -4.95 -1.81 -2.61
C ALA A 26 -5.45 -1.57 -4.03
N ASP A 27 -6.10 -2.57 -4.67
CA ASP A 27 -6.70 -2.39 -6.00
C ASP A 27 -7.74 -1.26 -5.99
N THR A 28 -8.58 -1.23 -4.96
CA THR A 28 -9.62 -0.21 -4.78
C THR A 28 -9.01 1.18 -4.63
N CYS A 29 -7.96 1.33 -3.81
CA CYS A 29 -7.24 2.59 -3.67
C CYS A 29 -6.59 3.02 -5.00
N GLN A 30 -5.93 2.11 -5.71
CA GLN A 30 -5.24 2.41 -6.97
C GLN A 30 -6.20 2.84 -8.07
N ARG A 31 -7.29 2.09 -8.27
CA ARG A 31 -8.34 2.46 -9.22
C ARG A 31 -9.02 3.76 -8.85
N GLY A 32 -9.13 4.03 -7.54
CA GLY A 32 -9.59 5.31 -7.04
C GLY A 32 -8.66 6.46 -7.43
N LEU A 33 -7.34 6.29 -7.27
CA LEU A 33 -6.36 7.28 -7.71
C LEU A 33 -6.45 7.53 -9.22
N GLU A 34 -6.50 6.48 -10.05
CA GLU A 34 -6.65 6.61 -11.50
C GLU A 34 -7.94 7.37 -11.89
N THR A 35 -9.04 7.07 -11.19
CA THR A 35 -10.32 7.73 -11.42
C THR A 35 -10.27 9.21 -11.00
N LEU A 36 -9.64 9.52 -9.86
CA LEU A 36 -9.50 10.89 -9.38
C LEU A 36 -8.58 11.72 -10.27
N ASP A 37 -7.48 11.12 -10.75
CA ASP A 37 -6.58 11.75 -11.71
C ASP A 37 -7.30 12.12 -13.01
N ALA A 38 -8.15 11.21 -13.51
CA ALA A 38 -8.94 11.46 -14.72
C ALA A 38 -10.00 12.56 -14.52
N LEU A 39 -10.59 12.68 -13.32
CA LEU A 39 -11.70 13.59 -13.05
C LEU A 39 -11.27 14.98 -12.53
N ALA A 40 -10.15 15.06 -11.81
CA ALA A 40 -9.73 16.24 -11.06
C ALA A 40 -8.24 16.60 -11.25
N GLY A 41 -7.49 15.78 -11.98
CA GLY A 41 -6.04 15.93 -12.14
C GLY A 41 -5.24 15.43 -10.93
N LYS A 42 -3.94 15.25 -11.15
CA LYS A 42 -2.96 14.61 -10.22
C LYS A 42 -2.70 15.34 -8.91
N SER A 43 -3.41 16.43 -8.63
CA SER A 43 -3.20 17.28 -7.45
C SER A 43 -4.44 17.39 -6.58
N SER A 44 -5.40 16.48 -6.75
CA SER A 44 -6.60 16.45 -5.93
C SER A 44 -6.23 16.11 -4.47
N PRO A 45 -6.59 16.96 -3.48
CA PRO A 45 -6.34 16.67 -2.06
C PRO A 45 -7.02 15.37 -1.60
N MET A 46 -8.09 14.98 -2.31
CA MET A 46 -8.83 13.76 -2.05
C MET A 46 -8.05 12.49 -2.42
N SER A 47 -7.09 12.58 -3.33
CA SER A 47 -6.15 11.48 -3.61
C SER A 47 -5.24 11.21 -2.41
N GLY A 48 -5.07 12.20 -1.52
CA GLY A 48 -4.23 12.06 -0.35
C GLY A 48 -4.67 10.94 0.60
N LEU A 49 -5.98 10.76 0.79
CA LEU A 49 -6.52 9.68 1.63
C LEU A 49 -6.15 8.29 1.09
N LEU A 50 -6.32 8.07 -0.22
CA LEU A 50 -6.02 6.80 -0.86
C LEU A 50 -4.52 6.48 -0.83
N HIS A 51 -3.68 7.51 -0.94
CA HIS A 51 -2.23 7.36 -0.75
C HIS A 51 -1.89 6.96 0.68
N VAL A 52 -2.50 7.56 1.71
CA VAL A 52 -2.25 7.14 3.11
C VAL A 52 -2.71 5.70 3.35
N GLN A 53 -3.85 5.28 2.79
CA GLN A 53 -4.32 3.90 2.89
C GLN A 53 -3.39 2.91 2.18
N LEU A 54 -2.89 3.23 0.97
CA LEU A 54 -1.86 2.43 0.31
C LEU A 54 -0.59 2.35 1.15
N GLY A 55 -0.18 3.46 1.78
CA GLY A 55 0.93 3.49 2.72
C GLY A 55 0.77 2.46 3.83
N GLU A 56 -0.42 2.36 4.43
CA GLU A 56 -0.74 1.36 5.46
C GLU A 56 -0.62 -0.06 4.94
N LEU A 57 -1.19 -0.33 3.77
CA LEU A 57 -1.17 -1.65 3.15
C LEU A 57 0.27 -2.12 2.85
N PHE A 58 1.10 -1.25 2.27
CA PHE A 58 2.50 -1.57 2.01
C PHE A 58 3.33 -1.68 3.29
N TYR A 59 3.00 -0.94 4.34
CA TYR A 59 3.64 -1.09 5.65
C TYR A 59 3.36 -2.48 6.23
N GLU A 60 2.09 -2.92 6.21
CA GLU A 60 1.68 -4.26 6.66
C GLU A 60 2.33 -5.38 5.84
N TRP A 61 2.60 -5.15 4.55
CA TRP A 61 3.33 -6.11 3.70
C TRP A 61 4.84 -6.06 3.84
N GLY A 62 5.37 -5.17 4.67
CA GLY A 62 6.81 -5.02 4.84
C GLY A 62 7.51 -4.49 3.58
N ASP A 63 6.84 -3.66 2.76
CA ASP A 63 7.48 -2.79 1.76
C ASP A 63 7.48 -1.34 2.26
N TRP A 64 8.23 -1.16 3.34
CA TRP A 64 8.48 0.05 4.12
C TRP A 64 8.88 1.24 3.22
N GLU A 65 9.68 1.02 2.18
CA GLU A 65 10.06 2.08 1.22
C GLU A 65 8.86 2.57 0.40
N THR A 66 8.04 1.65 -0.10
CA THR A 66 6.83 2.01 -0.86
C THR A 66 5.78 2.63 0.04
N ALA A 67 5.69 2.17 1.30
CA ALA A 67 4.87 2.78 2.32
C ALA A 67 5.26 4.24 2.56
N VAL A 68 6.56 4.52 2.78
CA VAL A 68 7.09 5.89 2.92
C VAL A 68 6.70 6.77 1.74
N HIS A 69 6.90 6.27 0.51
CA HIS A 69 6.56 7.01 -0.70
C HIS A 69 5.08 7.44 -0.71
N HIS A 70 4.17 6.50 -0.47
CA HIS A 70 2.75 6.80 -0.46
C HIS A 70 2.31 7.70 0.69
N TYR A 71 2.88 7.55 1.90
CA TYR A 71 2.61 8.49 2.98
C TYR A 71 3.08 9.91 2.63
N GLN A 72 4.26 10.07 2.01
CA GLN A 72 4.76 11.37 1.58
C GLN A 72 3.86 12.02 0.52
N GLU A 73 3.42 11.26 -0.49
CA GLU A 73 2.48 11.76 -1.51
C GLU A 73 1.14 12.17 -0.88
N GLY A 74 0.62 11.34 0.02
CA GLY A 74 -0.63 11.62 0.73
C GLY A 74 -0.58 12.90 1.55
N ILE A 75 0.52 13.08 2.29
CA ILE A 75 0.78 14.29 3.08
C ILE A 75 0.91 15.52 2.17
N ALA A 76 1.70 15.43 1.09
CA ALA A 76 1.93 16.56 0.18
C ALA A 76 0.63 17.07 -0.47
N LEU A 77 -0.29 16.16 -0.80
CA LEU A 77 -1.59 16.51 -1.37
C LEU A 77 -2.55 17.12 -0.35
N ALA A 78 -2.51 16.64 0.90
CA ALA A 78 -3.37 17.12 1.98
C ALA A 78 -2.88 18.41 2.66
N GLN A 79 -1.58 18.71 2.59
CA GLN A 79 -0.93 19.80 3.33
C GLN A 79 -1.42 21.21 2.94
N PRO A 80 -1.61 21.57 1.66
CA PRO A 80 -2.11 22.90 1.28
C PRO A 80 -3.52 23.21 1.84
N TRP A 81 -4.27 22.17 2.17
CA TRP A 81 -5.66 22.25 2.64
C TRP A 81 -5.78 21.99 4.14
N GLN A 82 -4.67 21.74 4.83
CA GLN A 82 -4.60 21.41 6.25
C GLN A 82 -5.60 20.31 6.67
N ASN A 83 -5.80 19.31 5.80
CA ASN A 83 -6.74 18.24 6.08
C ASN A 83 -6.18 17.28 7.14
N LYS A 84 -6.52 17.53 8.41
CA LYS A 84 -6.05 16.74 9.56
C LYS A 84 -6.42 15.26 9.48
N GLU A 85 -7.56 14.95 8.87
CA GLU A 85 -8.04 13.57 8.70
C GLU A 85 -7.06 12.72 7.89
N THR A 86 -6.40 13.30 6.90
CA THR A 86 -5.37 12.62 6.10
C THR A 86 -3.98 12.80 6.69
N LEU A 87 -3.66 14.00 7.18
CA LEU A 87 -2.31 14.34 7.66
C LEU A 87 -1.93 13.58 8.93
N LEU A 88 -2.84 13.41 9.90
CA LEU A 88 -2.55 12.69 11.15
C LEU A 88 -2.17 11.23 10.91
N PRO A 89 -3.00 10.39 10.26
CA PRO A 89 -2.62 9.01 9.96
C PRO A 89 -1.42 8.94 9.00
N GLY A 90 -1.27 9.88 8.07
CA GLY A 90 -0.11 9.97 7.18
C GLY A 90 1.21 10.14 7.93
N TYR A 91 1.31 11.12 8.84
CA TYR A 91 2.53 11.33 9.63
C TYR A 91 2.77 10.20 10.64
N ALA A 92 1.72 9.63 11.22
CA ALA A 92 1.85 8.48 12.12
C ALA A 92 2.42 7.26 11.39
N GLY A 93 1.87 6.92 10.22
CA GLY A 93 2.35 5.84 9.37
C GLY A 93 3.77 6.08 8.87
N LEU A 94 4.09 7.31 8.46
CA LEU A 94 5.42 7.71 8.01
C LEU A 94 6.48 7.55 9.13
N ALA A 95 6.16 7.95 10.35
CA ALA A 95 7.05 7.80 11.51
C ALA A 95 7.33 6.31 11.79
N ARG A 96 6.30 5.47 11.76
CA ARG A 96 6.46 4.01 11.89
C ARG A 96 7.35 3.49 10.76
N ALA A 97 7.04 3.78 9.51
CA ALA A 97 7.81 3.30 8.36
C ALA A 97 9.30 3.69 8.43
N TYR A 98 9.62 4.91 8.88
CA TYR A 98 11.02 5.33 9.07
C TYR A 98 11.73 4.65 10.22
N HIS A 99 11.09 4.45 11.38
CA HIS A 99 11.67 3.64 12.46
C HIS A 99 12.07 2.27 11.95
N ALA A 100 11.18 1.75 11.14
CA ALA A 100 11.16 0.42 10.67
C ALA A 100 12.25 0.25 9.56
N LEU A 101 12.56 1.31 8.79
CA LEU A 101 13.72 1.44 7.90
C LEU A 101 15.05 1.81 8.62
N ALA A 102 15.07 1.89 9.95
CA ALA A 102 16.21 2.36 10.73
C ALA A 102 16.69 3.79 10.35
N GLN A 103 15.74 4.67 10.05
CA GLN A 103 15.94 6.10 9.74
C GLN A 103 15.41 6.99 10.88
N PRO A 104 16.12 7.04 12.02
CA PRO A 104 15.60 7.65 13.25
C PRO A 104 15.39 9.16 13.16
N GLN A 105 16.21 9.86 12.38
CA GLN A 105 16.09 11.31 12.21
C GLN A 105 14.80 11.69 11.49
N GLN A 106 14.50 11.01 10.38
CA GLN A 106 13.26 11.21 9.64
C GLN A 106 12.02 10.77 10.44
N ALA A 107 12.14 9.69 11.23
CA ALA A 107 11.06 9.26 12.13
C ALA A 107 10.72 10.34 13.17
N GLN A 108 11.74 10.96 13.77
CA GLN A 108 11.57 12.04 14.74
C GLN A 108 10.92 13.28 14.10
N GLU A 109 11.31 13.63 12.87
CA GLU A 109 10.70 14.74 12.13
C GLU A 109 9.20 14.48 11.86
N ALA A 110 8.85 13.28 11.40
CA ALA A 110 7.45 12.91 11.18
C ALA A 110 6.63 12.92 12.49
N GLN A 111 7.21 12.44 13.60
CA GLN A 111 6.56 12.44 14.90
C GLN A 111 6.36 13.86 15.45
N LYS A 112 7.32 14.76 15.23
CA LYS A 112 7.20 16.17 15.58
C LYS A 112 6.07 16.83 14.79
N ALA A 113 6.01 16.61 13.47
CA ALA A 113 4.95 17.14 12.62
C ALA A 113 3.56 16.62 13.04
N TYR A 114 3.45 15.34 13.40
CA TYR A 114 2.23 14.77 13.99
C TYR A 114 1.82 15.48 15.28
N ALA A 115 2.76 15.67 16.21
CA ALA A 115 2.50 16.29 17.52
C ALA A 115 2.04 17.76 17.38
N GLU A 116 2.71 18.53 16.53
CA GLU A 116 2.33 19.91 16.20
C GLU A 116 0.90 19.98 15.64
N LEU A 117 0.53 19.04 14.76
CA LEU A 117 -0.79 19.01 14.15
C LEU A 117 -1.89 18.55 15.12
N ALA A 118 -1.58 17.58 15.99
CA ALA A 118 -2.46 17.05 17.02
C ALA A 118 -2.68 18.05 18.17
N GLY A 119 -1.89 19.12 18.26
CA GLY A 119 -1.94 20.08 19.37
C GLY A 119 -1.40 19.49 20.67
N ALA A 120 -0.63 18.40 20.59
CA ALA A 120 0.03 17.78 21.72
C ALA A 120 1.45 18.33 21.81
N GLU A 121 1.69 19.19 22.79
CA GLU A 121 3.05 19.59 23.15
C GLU A 121 3.85 18.32 23.52
N LEU A 122 5.00 18.11 22.87
CA LEU A 122 5.83 16.91 22.98
C LEU A 122 6.26 16.67 24.44
N ALA A 123 5.43 15.94 25.19
CA ALA A 123 5.84 15.34 26.44
C ALA A 123 6.66 14.09 26.10
N SER A 124 7.98 14.27 26.05
CA SER A 124 9.00 13.24 26.04
C SER A 124 8.61 12.06 26.95
N THR A 125 8.35 10.88 26.39
CA THR A 125 8.69 9.61 27.04
C THR A 125 8.79 8.49 26.00
N GLU A 126 9.84 7.70 26.21
CA GLU A 126 10.35 6.55 25.47
C GLU A 126 9.40 5.33 25.46
N PRO A 127 9.76 4.26 24.72
CA PRO A 127 8.80 3.38 24.04
C PRO A 127 8.23 2.33 24.98
N THR A 128 6.98 1.93 24.75
CA THR A 128 6.47 0.68 25.31
C THR A 128 5.59 -0.02 24.29
N SER A 129 6.13 -1.08 23.71
CA SER A 129 5.38 -2.30 23.42
C SER A 129 5.96 -3.38 24.34
N PRO A 130 5.12 -4.26 24.91
CA PRO A 130 4.74 -5.45 24.14
C PRO A 130 3.28 -5.95 24.33
N GLN A 131 2.67 -6.28 23.18
CA GLN A 131 1.88 -7.50 22.84
C GLN A 131 0.56 -7.91 23.56
N ALA A 132 -0.38 -8.37 22.70
CA ALA A 132 -1.42 -9.42 22.88
C ALA A 132 -2.72 -9.06 23.65
N GLN A 133 -3.96 -9.45 23.30
CA GLN A 133 -4.51 -10.37 22.29
C GLN A 133 -6.06 -10.20 22.22
N ALA A 134 -6.60 -10.33 20.99
CA ALA A 134 -7.87 -10.90 20.53
C ALA A 134 -9.09 -11.12 21.47
N VAL A 135 -10.28 -10.72 20.98
CA VAL A 135 -11.49 -11.58 20.90
C VAL A 135 -12.34 -11.17 19.68
N LEU A 136 -12.50 -12.10 18.72
CA LEU A 136 -13.50 -12.09 17.64
C LEU A 136 -14.42 -13.32 17.80
N PRO A 137 -15.72 -13.26 17.41
CA PRO A 137 -16.50 -14.43 17.01
C PRO A 137 -16.60 -14.57 15.47
N PRO A 138 -17.03 -15.73 14.92
CA PRO A 138 -16.44 -16.32 13.72
C PRO A 138 -17.30 -16.32 12.43
N ALA A 139 -16.59 -16.45 11.29
CA ALA A 139 -16.90 -17.11 10.00
C ALA A 139 -18.10 -16.58 9.17
N GLU A 140 -18.03 -16.47 7.84
CA GLU A 140 -17.77 -17.56 6.89
C GLU A 140 -17.08 -17.11 5.57
N VAL A 141 -16.36 -18.07 5.00
CA VAL A 141 -15.44 -18.00 3.85
C VAL A 141 -16.18 -18.24 2.53
N TYR A 142 -15.91 -17.42 1.50
CA TYR A 142 -16.21 -17.78 0.10
C TYR A 142 -14.98 -17.54 -0.79
N THR A 143 -14.44 -18.63 -1.34
CA THR A 143 -13.33 -18.66 -2.29
C THR A 143 -13.83 -18.48 -3.72
N LEU A 144 -13.29 -17.49 -4.44
CA LEU A 144 -13.30 -17.43 -5.91
C LEU A 144 -11.91 -17.00 -6.37
N VAL A 145 -11.19 -17.93 -7.00
CA VAL A 145 -9.85 -17.71 -7.55
C VAL A 145 -9.99 -17.04 -8.91
N GLU A 146 -9.60 -15.77 -9.03
CA GLU A 146 -9.54 -15.07 -10.32
C GLU A 146 -8.23 -15.39 -11.07
N PRO A 147 -8.27 -15.60 -12.40
CA PRO A 147 -7.08 -15.89 -13.20
C PRO A 147 -6.14 -14.66 -13.35
N LEU A 148 -4.86 -14.95 -13.61
CA LEU A 148 -3.86 -13.93 -13.92
C LEU A 148 -4.15 -13.27 -15.28
N SER A 149 -4.02 -11.94 -15.34
CA SER A 149 -4.10 -11.16 -16.58
C SER A 149 -2.84 -11.32 -17.43
N GLU A 150 -2.92 -11.00 -18.73
CA GLU A 150 -1.77 -11.09 -19.66
C GLU A 150 -0.56 -10.29 -19.17
N ARG A 151 -0.81 -9.11 -18.58
CA ARG A 151 0.26 -8.25 -18.04
C ARG A 151 0.92 -8.84 -16.81
N GLU A 152 0.14 -9.52 -15.96
CA GLU A 152 0.66 -10.24 -14.80
C GLU A 152 1.46 -11.48 -15.22
N LEU A 153 1.06 -12.16 -16.30
CA LEU A 153 1.84 -13.28 -16.86
C LEU A 153 3.19 -12.82 -17.43
N GLU A 154 3.24 -11.68 -18.11
CA GLU A 154 4.50 -11.08 -18.57
C GLU A 154 5.43 -10.73 -17.41
N VAL A 155 4.90 -10.08 -16.37
CA VAL A 155 5.68 -9.76 -15.16
C VAL A 155 6.13 -11.04 -14.46
N LEU A 156 5.26 -12.04 -14.32
CA LEU A 156 5.59 -13.34 -13.71
C LEU A 156 6.69 -14.08 -14.49
N SER A 157 6.69 -13.99 -15.81
CA SER A 157 7.73 -14.58 -16.67
C SER A 157 9.09 -13.92 -16.44
N LEU A 158 9.14 -12.59 -16.38
CA LEU A 158 10.39 -11.88 -16.10
C LEU A 158 10.87 -12.09 -14.65
N ILE A 159 9.94 -12.30 -13.71
CA ILE A 159 10.27 -12.73 -12.35
C ILE A 159 10.94 -14.11 -12.36
N ALA A 160 10.44 -15.04 -13.18
CA ALA A 160 11.02 -16.38 -13.33
C ALA A 160 12.40 -16.39 -14.00
N GLU A 161 12.66 -15.45 -14.91
CA GLU A 161 13.98 -15.19 -15.50
C GLU A 161 15.00 -14.61 -14.49
N GLY A 162 14.56 -14.23 -13.30
CA GLY A 162 15.43 -13.72 -12.23
C GLY A 162 15.59 -12.21 -12.20
N LEU A 163 14.85 -11.46 -13.03
CA LEU A 163 14.96 -10.00 -13.08
C LEU A 163 14.36 -9.34 -11.84
N THR A 164 15.07 -8.35 -11.30
CA THR A 164 14.57 -7.49 -10.21
C THR A 164 13.39 -6.64 -10.69
N ASN A 165 12.58 -6.13 -9.76
CA ASN A 165 11.45 -5.25 -10.10
C ASN A 165 11.92 -4.00 -10.86
N GLN A 166 13.15 -3.54 -10.64
CA GLN A 166 13.75 -2.42 -11.35
C GLN A 166 14.10 -2.77 -12.80
N GLU A 167 14.68 -3.94 -13.04
CA GLU A 167 14.98 -4.42 -14.41
C GLU A 167 13.70 -4.71 -15.19
N ILE A 168 12.69 -5.27 -14.53
CA ILE A 168 11.36 -5.50 -15.11
C ILE A 168 10.71 -4.17 -15.49
N ALA A 169 10.79 -3.16 -14.63
CA ALA A 169 10.25 -1.83 -14.90
C ALA A 169 10.89 -1.22 -16.15
N LEU A 170 12.21 -1.30 -16.27
CA LEU A 170 12.94 -0.85 -17.44
C LEU A 170 12.54 -1.63 -18.70
N ARG A 171 12.44 -2.96 -18.60
CA ARG A 171 12.14 -3.84 -19.75
C ARG A 171 10.71 -3.68 -20.26
N LEU A 172 9.76 -3.48 -19.35
CA LEU A 172 8.35 -3.30 -19.67
C LEU A 172 7.94 -1.84 -19.89
N HIS A 173 8.88 -0.90 -19.78
CA HIS A 173 8.64 0.55 -19.81
C HIS A 173 7.56 0.98 -18.80
N LEU A 174 7.61 0.41 -17.60
CA LEU A 174 6.71 0.68 -16.48
C LEU A 174 7.45 1.42 -15.37
N SER A 175 6.70 2.02 -14.45
CA SER A 175 7.30 2.52 -13.20
C SER A 175 7.63 1.34 -12.26
N LEU A 176 8.61 1.52 -11.38
CA LEU A 176 8.96 0.53 -10.36
C LEU A 176 7.76 0.21 -9.45
N GLY A 177 6.96 1.23 -9.09
CA GLY A 177 5.73 1.06 -8.32
C GLY A 177 4.73 0.16 -9.04
N THR A 178 4.50 0.38 -10.34
CA THR A 178 3.60 -0.44 -11.15
C THR A 178 4.04 -1.90 -11.20
N VAL A 179 5.35 -2.17 -11.31
CA VAL A 179 5.87 -3.55 -11.28
C VAL A 179 5.71 -4.21 -9.91
N LYS A 180 5.94 -3.47 -8.82
CA LYS A 180 5.72 -3.98 -7.45
C LYS A 180 4.26 -4.39 -7.24
N VAL A 181 3.34 -3.57 -7.73
CA VAL A 181 1.90 -3.85 -7.71
C VAL A 181 1.57 -5.12 -8.49
N HIS A 182 2.06 -5.25 -9.72
CA HIS A 182 1.85 -6.48 -10.50
C HIS A 182 2.43 -7.72 -9.81
N ALA A 183 3.66 -7.64 -9.27
CA ALA A 183 4.28 -8.74 -8.52
C ALA A 183 3.44 -9.16 -7.31
N HIS A 184 2.88 -8.19 -6.59
CA HIS A 184 2.03 -8.43 -5.45
C HIS A 184 0.68 -9.08 -5.84
N ASN A 185 0.03 -8.59 -6.90
CA ASN A 185 -1.21 -9.19 -7.41
C ASN A 185 -0.99 -10.64 -7.89
N ILE A 186 0.16 -10.90 -8.52
CA ILE A 186 0.57 -12.25 -8.92
C ILE A 186 0.68 -13.16 -7.69
N TYR A 187 1.29 -12.68 -6.61
CA TYR A 187 1.45 -13.47 -5.38
C TYR A 187 0.11 -13.79 -4.72
N GLY A 188 -0.80 -12.82 -4.67
CA GLY A 188 -2.16 -13.04 -4.15
C GLY A 188 -2.95 -14.04 -4.98
N LYS A 189 -2.93 -13.92 -6.31
CA LYS A 189 -3.62 -14.85 -7.21
C LYS A 189 -3.01 -16.26 -7.21
N LEU A 190 -1.72 -16.36 -6.97
CA LEU A 190 -1.03 -17.65 -6.79
C LEU A 190 -1.09 -18.17 -5.36
N ASP A 191 -1.65 -17.43 -4.39
CA ASP A 191 -1.68 -17.79 -2.98
C ASP A 191 -0.28 -18.19 -2.46
N VAL A 192 0.65 -17.24 -2.54
CA VAL A 192 2.06 -17.38 -2.14
C VAL A 192 2.55 -16.12 -1.44
N ASN A 193 3.57 -16.25 -0.59
CA ASN A 193 4.07 -15.14 0.23
C ASN A 193 5.40 -14.57 -0.28
N GLY A 194 5.82 -14.93 -1.49
CA GLY A 194 7.06 -14.37 -2.02
C GLY A 194 7.51 -14.92 -3.35
N ARG A 195 8.50 -14.24 -3.90
CA ARG A 195 9.05 -14.43 -5.25
C ARG A 195 9.38 -15.88 -5.59
N THR A 196 10.16 -16.55 -4.73
CA THR A 196 10.59 -17.94 -4.99
C THR A 196 9.41 -18.91 -4.99
N GLN A 197 8.44 -18.68 -4.09
CA GLN A 197 7.21 -19.49 -4.03
C GLN A 197 6.33 -19.24 -5.26
N ALA A 198 6.24 -17.99 -5.71
CA ALA A 198 5.51 -17.63 -6.93
C ALA A 198 6.07 -18.31 -8.17
N VAL A 199 7.40 -18.32 -8.35
CA VAL A 199 8.03 -19.02 -9.48
C VAL A 199 7.82 -20.52 -9.39
N ALA A 200 7.95 -21.12 -8.20
CA ALA A 200 7.72 -22.55 -8.00
C ALA A 200 6.27 -22.95 -8.32
N LYS A 201 5.29 -22.15 -7.86
CA LYS A 201 3.86 -22.41 -8.08
C LYS A 201 3.44 -22.11 -9.52
N ALA A 202 3.99 -21.09 -10.14
CA ALA A 202 3.78 -20.79 -11.55
C ALA A 202 4.29 -21.91 -12.47
N ARG A 203 5.46 -22.50 -12.14
CA ARG A 203 5.98 -23.69 -12.83
C ARG A 203 5.10 -24.93 -12.63
N SER A 204 4.63 -25.18 -11.40
CA SER A 204 3.73 -26.32 -11.15
C SER A 204 2.39 -26.18 -11.89
N LEU A 205 1.92 -24.94 -12.07
CA LEU A 205 0.70 -24.61 -12.81
C LEU A 205 0.92 -24.46 -14.33
N HIS A 206 2.14 -24.69 -14.83
CA HIS A 206 2.50 -24.55 -16.26
C HIS A 206 2.17 -23.17 -16.87
N LEU A 207 2.23 -22.11 -16.06
CA LEU A 207 1.96 -20.74 -16.49
C LEU A 207 3.19 -20.07 -17.14
N ILE A 208 4.37 -20.65 -16.94
CA ILE A 208 5.67 -20.20 -17.43
C ILE A 208 6.50 -21.43 -17.83
N GLU A 209 7.28 -21.33 -18.92
CA GLU A 209 8.12 -22.43 -19.39
C GLU A 209 9.33 -22.66 -18.47
N SER A 210 9.87 -23.90 -18.52
CA SER A 210 10.89 -24.42 -17.60
C SER A 210 12.27 -23.80 -17.80
#